data_AF-A0A918QFW2-F1
#
_entry.id   AF-A0A918QFW2-F1
#
_cell.length_a   1.000
_cell.length_b   1.000
_cell.length_c   1.000
_cell.angle_alpha   90.00
_cell.angle_beta   90.00
_cell.angle_gamma   90.00
#
_symmetry.space_group_name_H-M   'P 1'
#
loop_
_entity.id
_entity.type
_entity.pdbx_description
1 polymer ?
#
loop_
_entity_poly.entity_id
_entity_poly.type
_entity_poly.pdbx_seq_one_letter_code
_entity_poly.pdbx_strand_id
1 'polypeptide(L)'
;MLNLIVQKLAENPNVFKKSEDTQTDWANLVNKGDLIFLSQFNEVFPRFISKIKEACNSFNAMDIRFCVLLRMGLSTKEIARLTNSSVRAVQSRKYRIRKKLHIPNEEDLNIFMVTLS
;
A
#
# COMPACT_ATOMS: atom_id res chain seq x y z
N MET A 1 14.35 14.20 11.30
CA MET A 1 13.67 12.89 11.51
C MET A 1 13.22 12.20 10.22
N LEU A 2 12.87 12.90 9.12
CA LEU A 2 12.46 12.25 7.85
C LEU A 2 13.57 11.53 7.06
N ASN A 3 14.85 11.81 7.33
CA ASN A 3 15.95 11.33 6.48
C ASN A 3 16.33 9.85 6.68
N LEU A 4 15.95 9.25 7.82
CA LEU A 4 16.34 7.87 8.16
C LEU A 4 15.44 6.82 7.50
N ILE A 5 14.17 7.15 7.28
CA ILE A 5 13.20 6.24 6.65
C ILE A 5 13.49 6.10 5.15
N VAL A 6 13.82 7.22 4.49
CA VAL A 6 14.15 7.25 3.05
C VAL A 6 15.46 6.50 2.77
N GLN A 7 16.49 6.63 3.62
CA GLN A 7 17.73 5.85 3.49
C GLN A 7 17.48 4.34 3.67
N LYS A 8 16.71 3.95 4.69
CA LYS A 8 16.37 2.54 4.91
C LYS A 8 15.55 1.94 3.75
N LEU A 9 14.69 2.73 3.12
CA LEU A 9 13.90 2.31 1.95
C LEU A 9 14.75 1.94 0.72
N ALA A 10 15.85 2.66 0.48
CA ALA A 10 16.75 2.41 -0.66
C ALA A 10 17.59 1.15 -0.48
N GLU A 11 17.97 0.84 0.76
CA GLU A 11 18.85 -0.30 1.08
C GLU A 11 18.10 -1.61 1.32
N ASN A 12 16.81 -1.54 1.68
CA ASN A 12 16.00 -2.75 1.87
C ASN A 12 14.49 -2.46 1.68
N PRO A 13 13.88 -2.85 0.55
CA PRO A 13 12.46 -2.62 0.29
C PRO A 13 11.52 -3.38 1.24
N ASN A 14 12.04 -4.24 2.12
CA ASN A 14 11.30 -4.85 3.23
C ASN A 14 11.38 -4.03 4.54
N VAL A 15 11.87 -2.79 4.55
CA VAL A 15 12.00 -1.98 5.78
C VAL A 15 10.67 -1.71 6.48
N PHE A 16 9.55 -1.72 5.75
CA PHE A 16 8.22 -1.64 6.35
C PHE A 16 7.74 -2.95 6.98
N LYS A 17 8.43 -4.08 6.77
CA LYS A 17 8.06 -5.37 7.35
C LYS A 17 8.52 -5.56 8.79
N LYS A 18 9.27 -4.62 9.37
CA LYS A 18 9.84 -4.81 10.71
C LYS A 18 10.15 -3.51 11.45
N SER A 19 9.24 -2.53 11.47
CA SER A 19 9.23 -1.60 12.60
C SER A 19 8.41 -2.25 13.70
N GLU A 20 9.09 -2.67 14.75
CA GLU A 20 8.59 -3.30 15.97
C GLU A 20 7.57 -2.42 16.76
N ASP A 21 7.25 -1.22 16.27
CA ASP A 21 6.48 -0.18 16.98
C ASP A 21 5.03 0.04 16.51
N THR A 22 4.54 -0.68 15.50
CA THR A 22 3.08 -0.77 15.29
C THR A 22 2.64 -2.17 15.60
N GLN A 23 2.12 -2.35 16.82
CA GLN A 23 1.44 -3.55 17.32
C GLN A 23 0.11 -3.77 16.57
N THR A 24 0.13 -3.67 15.26
CA THR A 24 -1.05 -3.64 14.41
C THR A 24 -0.98 -4.85 13.50
N ASP A 25 -1.70 -5.90 13.88
CA ASP A 25 -1.86 -7.08 13.04
C ASP A 25 -2.81 -6.76 11.88
N TRP A 26 -2.21 -6.26 10.81
CA TRP A 26 -2.90 -5.87 9.60
C TRP A 26 -3.64 -7.03 8.93
N ALA A 27 -3.13 -8.26 9.05
CA ALA A 27 -3.83 -9.43 8.55
C ALA A 27 -5.15 -9.63 9.30
N ASN A 28 -5.10 -9.51 10.63
CA ASN A 28 -6.30 -9.58 11.46
C ASN A 28 -7.28 -8.41 11.20
N LEU A 29 -6.80 -7.20 10.92
CA LEU A 29 -7.69 -6.07 10.61
C LEU A 29 -8.38 -6.20 9.26
N VAL A 30 -7.66 -6.65 8.23
CA VAL A 30 -8.24 -6.96 6.91
C VAL A 30 -9.34 -8.01 7.04
N ASN A 31 -9.17 -8.98 7.95
CA ASN A 31 -10.16 -10.01 8.25
C ASN A 31 -11.35 -9.51 9.10
N LYS A 32 -11.15 -8.48 9.94
CA LYS A 32 -12.21 -7.87 10.77
C LYS A 32 -13.20 -7.00 9.98
N GLY A 33 -12.85 -6.62 8.75
CA GLY A 33 -13.73 -5.91 7.82
C GLY A 33 -13.22 -4.55 7.40
N ASP A 34 -13.62 -4.13 6.19
CA ASP A 34 -13.04 -2.97 5.49
C ASP A 34 -13.24 -1.64 6.22
N LEU A 35 -14.32 -1.47 6.98
CA LEU A 35 -14.58 -0.23 7.74
C LEU A 35 -13.56 -0.02 8.86
N ILE A 36 -13.31 -1.06 9.66
CA ILE A 36 -12.35 -1.01 10.79
C ILE A 36 -10.94 -0.84 10.24
N PHE A 37 -10.60 -1.60 9.20
CA PHE A 37 -9.32 -1.53 8.54
C PHE A 37 -9.01 -0.14 7.99
N LEU A 38 -9.93 0.46 7.23
CA LEU A 38 -9.71 1.78 6.63
C LEU A 38 -9.70 2.90 7.68
N SER A 39 -10.48 2.78 8.75
CA SER A 39 -10.46 3.76 9.86
C SER A 39 -9.10 3.79 10.54
N GLN A 40 -8.58 2.63 10.96
CA GLN A 40 -7.27 2.55 11.63
C GLN A 40 -6.13 2.93 10.67
N PHE A 41 -6.24 2.56 9.40
CA PHE A 41 -5.27 3.02 8.41
C PHE A 41 -5.26 4.55 8.29
N ASN A 42 -6.43 5.20 8.28
CA ASN A 42 -6.51 6.66 8.15
C ASN A 42 -5.99 7.41 9.39
N GLU A 43 -6.00 6.78 10.58
CA GLU A 43 -5.34 7.31 11.78
C GLU A 43 -3.81 7.32 11.65
N VAL A 44 -3.25 6.25 11.08
CA VAL A 44 -1.78 6.10 10.91
C VAL A 44 -1.27 6.89 9.70
N PHE A 45 -2.01 6.89 8.59
CA PHE A 45 -1.65 7.52 7.33
C PHE A 45 -2.73 8.54 6.92
N PRO A 46 -2.85 9.65 7.66
CA PRO A 46 -3.83 10.67 7.33
C PRO A 46 -3.55 11.22 5.92
N ARG A 47 -4.63 11.53 5.19
CA ARG A 47 -4.59 12.11 3.82
C ARG A 47 -4.09 11.19 2.71
N PHE A 48 -3.64 9.96 2.98
CA PHE A 48 -3.27 9.05 1.89
C PHE A 48 -4.46 8.72 1.00
N ILE A 49 -5.60 8.37 1.60
CA ILE A 49 -6.82 8.03 0.86
C ILE A 49 -7.31 9.23 0.03
N SER A 50 -7.26 10.45 0.58
CA SER A 50 -7.64 11.65 -0.18
C SER A 50 -6.69 11.91 -1.34
N LYS A 51 -5.37 11.78 -1.14
CA LYS A 51 -4.38 11.92 -2.22
C LYS A 51 -4.56 10.91 -3.34
N ILE A 52 -4.85 9.65 -3.00
CA ILE A 52 -5.12 8.62 -4.01
C ILE A 52 -6.40 8.93 -4.81
N LYS A 53 -7.44 9.44 -4.14
CA LYS A 53 -8.67 9.87 -4.82
C LYS A 53 -8.43 11.09 -5.72
N GLU A 54 -7.69 12.09 -5.24
CA GLU A 54 -7.31 13.29 -6.00
C GLU A 54 -6.44 12.94 -7.22
N ALA A 55 -5.50 12.01 -7.07
CA ALA A 55 -4.64 11.56 -8.16
C ALA A 55 -5.41 10.78 -9.24
N CYS A 56 -6.52 10.11 -8.88
CA CYS A 56 -7.33 9.38 -9.84
C CYS A 56 -8.79 9.23 -9.36
N ASN A 57 -9.66 10.08 -9.90
CA ASN A 57 -11.11 10.03 -9.62
C ASN A 57 -11.80 8.74 -10.10
N SER A 58 -11.14 7.92 -10.93
CA SER A 58 -11.68 6.64 -11.44
C SER A 58 -11.45 5.45 -10.51
N PHE A 59 -10.78 5.65 -9.37
CA PHE A 59 -10.58 4.57 -8.40
C PHE A 59 -11.86 4.25 -7.64
N ASN A 60 -12.26 2.98 -7.74
CA ASN A 60 -13.31 2.43 -6.90
C ASN A 60 -12.75 2.01 -5.53
N ALA A 61 -13.65 1.62 -4.61
CA ALA A 61 -13.29 1.21 -3.26
C ALA A 61 -12.24 0.08 -3.22
N MET A 62 -12.32 -0.88 -4.15
CA MET A 62 -11.35 -1.98 -4.19
C MET A 62 -9.96 -1.53 -4.66
N ASP A 63 -9.88 -0.57 -5.59
CA ASP A 63 -8.61 0.01 -6.02
C ASP A 63 -7.96 0.81 -4.89
N ILE A 64 -8.74 1.61 -4.16
CA ILE A 64 -8.27 2.33 -2.96
C ILE A 64 -7.76 1.35 -1.91
N ARG A 65 -8.52 0.30 -1.60
CA ARG A 65 -8.10 -0.76 -0.66
C ARG A 65 -6.78 -1.39 -1.09
N PHE A 66 -6.60 -1.64 -2.38
CA PHE A 66 -5.35 -2.19 -2.89
C PHE A 66 -4.17 -1.21 -2.76
N CYS A 67 -4.40 0.08 -3.00
CA CYS A 67 -3.39 1.12 -2.78
C CYS A 67 -2.98 1.22 -1.32
N VAL A 68 -3.93 1.07 -0.39
CA VAL A 68 -3.67 1.00 1.05
C VAL A 68 -2.75 -0.18 1.38
N LEU A 69 -3.04 -1.38 0.86
CA LEU A 69 -2.18 -2.55 1.06
C LEU A 69 -0.76 -2.33 0.52
N LEU A 70 -0.61 -1.63 -0.61
CA LEU A 70 0.70 -1.25 -1.15
C LEU A 70 1.40 -0.21 -0.27
N ARG A 71 0.69 0.80 0.24
CA ARG A 71 1.21 1.85 1.13
C ARG A 71 1.80 1.29 2.41
N MET A 72 1.21 0.19 2.89
CA MET A 72 1.66 -0.56 4.06
C MET A 72 2.90 -1.41 3.79
N GLY A 73 3.46 -1.39 2.57
CA GLY A 73 4.66 -2.13 2.21
C GLY A 73 4.44 -3.64 2.05
N LEU A 74 3.20 -4.09 1.89
CA LEU A 74 2.91 -5.51 1.70
C LEU A 74 3.45 -5.99 0.35
N SER A 75 4.17 -7.11 0.38
CA SER A 75 4.68 -7.74 -0.83
C SER A 75 3.55 -8.37 -1.66
N THR A 76 3.81 -8.58 -2.95
CA THR A 76 2.85 -9.21 -3.86
C THR A 76 2.37 -10.59 -3.36
N LYS A 77 3.22 -11.36 -2.68
CA LYS A 77 2.85 -12.65 -2.08
C LYS A 77 1.94 -12.50 -0.86
N GLU A 78 2.17 -11.49 -0.02
CA GLU A 78 1.31 -11.22 1.15
C GLU A 78 -0.06 -10.73 0.71
N ILE A 79 -0.11 -9.79 -0.23
CA ILE A 79 -1.37 -9.32 -0.79
C ILE A 79 -2.16 -10.48 -1.42
N ALA A 80 -1.49 -11.34 -2.19
CA ALA A 80 -2.12 -12.52 -2.79
C ALA A 80 -2.78 -13.43 -1.73
N ARG A 81 -2.07 -13.71 -0.62
CA ARG A 81 -2.62 -14.48 0.50
C ARG A 81 -3.79 -13.78 1.17
N LEU A 82 -3.65 -12.48 1.48
CA LEU A 82 -4.67 -11.70 2.18
C LEU A 82 -5.95 -11.49 1.36
N THR A 83 -5.83 -11.38 0.04
CA THR A 83 -6.98 -11.18 -0.85
C THR A 83 -7.45 -12.46 -1.52
N ASN A 84 -6.98 -13.62 -1.07
CA ASN A 84 -7.26 -14.93 -1.67
C ASN A 84 -7.18 -14.91 -3.21
N SER A 85 -6.09 -14.33 -3.73
CA SER A 85 -5.87 -14.11 -5.16
C SER A 85 -4.55 -14.74 -5.60
N SER A 86 -4.40 -15.02 -6.89
CA SER A 86 -3.11 -15.48 -7.40
C SER A 86 -2.09 -14.33 -7.43
N VAL A 87 -0.80 -14.66 -7.28
CA VAL A 87 0.30 -13.69 -7.44
C VAL A 87 0.20 -12.96 -8.78
N ARG A 88 -0.17 -13.67 -9.86
CA ARG A 88 -0.35 -13.11 -11.20
C ARG A 88 -1.50 -12.10 -11.26
N ALA A 89 -2.60 -12.36 -10.57
CA ALA A 89 -3.71 -11.41 -10.46
C ALA A 89 -3.29 -10.12 -9.74
N VAL A 90 -2.52 -10.24 -8.66
CA VAL A 90 -1.96 -9.09 -7.93
C VAL A 90 -1.00 -8.28 -8.82
N GLN A 91 -0.12 -8.94 -9.56
CA GLN A 91 0.77 -8.27 -10.54
C GLN A 91 -0.01 -7.52 -11.62
N SER A 92 -1.03 -8.15 -12.19
CA SER A 92 -1.92 -7.51 -13.17
C SER A 92 -2.62 -6.29 -12.59
N ARG A 93 -3.04 -6.36 -11.32
CA ARG A 93 -3.63 -5.21 -10.62
C ARG A 93 -2.62 -4.09 -10.38
N LYS A 94 -1.39 -4.41 -9.96
CA LYS A 94 -0.29 -3.44 -9.85
C LYS A 94 -0.03 -2.72 -11.17
N TYR A 95 -0.04 -3.44 -12.29
CA TYR A 95 0.11 -2.83 -13.62
C TYR A 95 -1.02 -1.84 -13.94
N ARG A 96 -2.28 -2.20 -13.66
CA ARG A 96 -3.42 -1.28 -13.85
C ARG A 96 -3.34 -0.03 -12.96
N ILE A 97 -2.96 -0.20 -11.69
CA ILE A 97 -2.76 0.93 -10.76
C ILE A 97 -1.66 1.85 -11.27
N ARG A 98 -0.50 1.31 -11.68
CA ARG A 98 0.59 2.09 -12.29
C ARG A 98 0.08 2.93 -13.46
N LYS A 99 -0.66 2.31 -14.40
CA LYS A 99 -1.22 3.02 -15.55
C LYS A 99 -2.19 4.13 -15.16
N LYS A 100 -3.10 3.87 -14.21
CA LYS A 100 -4.08 4.85 -13.73
C LYS A 100 -3.43 6.05 -13.02
N LEU A 101 -2.33 5.82 -12.31
CA LEU A 101 -1.54 6.86 -11.63
C LEU A 101 -0.47 7.50 -12.51
N HIS A 102 -0.35 7.07 -13.77
CA HIS A 102 0.67 7.55 -14.70
C HIS A 102 2.11 7.42 -14.17
N ILE A 103 2.38 6.37 -13.37
CA ILE A 103 3.71 6.14 -12.79
C ILE A 103 4.63 5.58 -13.89
N PRO A 104 5.83 6.16 -14.10
CA PRO A 104 6.82 5.65 -15.05
C PRO A 104 7.22 4.19 -14.77
N ASN A 105 7.81 3.53 -15.76
CA ASN A 105 8.25 2.14 -15.59
C ASN A 105 9.53 2.03 -14.76
N GLU A 106 10.31 3.11 -14.75
CA GLU A 106 11.59 3.27 -14.07
C GLU A 106 11.42 3.42 -12.55
N GLU A 107 10.26 3.92 -12.10
CA GLU A 107 9.92 4.04 -10.69
C GLU A 107 9.34 2.73 -10.14
N ASP A 108 9.79 2.23 -8.98
CA ASP A 108 9.13 1.08 -8.34
C ASP A 108 7.80 1.50 -7.71
N LEU A 109 6.71 0.82 -8.11
CA LEU A 109 5.37 1.12 -7.60
C LEU A 109 5.24 0.98 -6.07
N ASN A 110 5.90 -0.01 -5.45
CA ASN A 110 5.81 -0.16 -4.00
C ASN A 110 6.54 0.99 -3.30
N ILE A 111 7.72 1.38 -3.80
CA ILE A 111 8.46 2.51 -3.27
C ILE A 111 7.62 3.78 -3.42
N PHE A 112 7.10 4.06 -4.62
CA PHE A 112 6.23 5.20 -4.89
C PHE A 112 5.08 5.28 -3.89
N MET A 113 4.36 4.17 -3.69
CA MET A 113 3.24 4.12 -2.76
C MET A 113 3.67 4.41 -1.34
N VAL A 114 4.79 3.83 -0.90
CA VAL A 114 5.32 3.98 0.45
C VAL A 114 5.91 5.38 0.70
N THR A 115 6.37 6.09 -0.32
CA THR A 115 6.87 7.46 -0.21
C THR A 115 5.76 8.50 -0.33
N LEU A 116 4.56 8.12 -0.77
CA LEU A 116 3.43 9.02 -0.89
C LEU A 116 2.96 9.46 0.51
N SER A 117 3.55 10.56 0.99
CA SER A 117 3.16 11.32 2.19
C SER A 117 2.09 12.33 1.82
#